data_AF-A0A0T1XAS2-F1
#
_entry.id   AF-A0A0T1XAS2-F1
#
_cell.length_a   1.000
_cell.length_b   1.000
_cell.length_c   1.000
_cell.angle_alpha   90.00
_cell.angle_beta   90.00
_cell.angle_gamma   90.00
#
_symmetry.space_group_name_H-M   'P 1'
#
loop_
_entity.id
_entity.type
_entity.pdbx_description
1 polymer ?
#
loop_
_entity_poly.entity_id
_entity_poly.type
_entity_poly.pdbx_seq_one_letter_code
_entity_poly.pdbx_strand_id
1 'polypeptide(L)' 'MLATIRMSTWLDGEMVREPIVLSAAAVRDALMLVTDNEDRINEIFTTVEVAGACHLHDDDGDTQFLFEKMFHS' A
#
# COMPACT_ATOMS: atom_id res chain seq x y z
N MET A 1 -8.21 16.73 0.01
CA MET A 1 -6.99 16.62 -0.83
C MET A 1 -6.88 15.14 -1.19
N LEU A 2 -6.85 14.76 -2.47
CA LEU A 2 -6.74 13.34 -2.84
C LEU A 2 -5.31 12.89 -2.49
N ALA A 3 -5.17 12.02 -1.49
CA ALA A 3 -3.87 11.50 -1.10
C ALA A 3 -3.29 10.64 -2.23
N THR A 4 -2.10 11.01 -2.70
CA THR A 4 -1.26 10.15 -3.54
C THR A 4 -0.53 9.16 -2.66
N ILE A 5 -0.52 7.89 -3.08
CA ILE A 5 0.14 6.80 -2.36
C ILE A 5 1.28 6.29 -3.22
N ARG A 6 2.48 6.22 -2.65
CA ARG A 6 3.60 5.51 -3.26
C ARG A 6 3.51 4.04 -2.85
N MET A 7 3.54 3.15 -3.84
CA MET A 7 3.53 1.71 -3.64
C MET A 7 4.88 1.12 -4.08
N SER A 8 5.54 0.43 -3.15
CA SER A 8 6.79 -0.29 -3.39
C SER A 8 6.52 -1.79 -3.25
N THR A 9 7.09 -2.60 -4.15
CA THR A 9 6.99 -4.06 -4.08
C THR A 9 8.33 -4.65 -3.69
N TRP A 10 8.27 -5.57 -2.74
CA TRP A 10 9.42 -6.25 -2.16
C TRP A 10 9.26 -7.76 -2.33
N LEU A 11 10.39 -8.46 -2.51
CA LEU A 11 10.48 -9.92 -2.54
C LEU A 11 11.82 -10.30 -1.90
N ASP A 12 11.81 -11.22 -0.95
CA ASP A 12 13.02 -11.68 -0.24
C ASP A 12 13.85 -10.52 0.35
N GLY A 13 13.18 -9.46 0.82
CA GLY A 13 13.83 -8.27 1.39
C GLY A 13 14.42 -7.29 0.37
N GLU A 14 14.30 -7.56 -0.93
CA GLU A 14 14.76 -6.67 -2.00
C GLU A 14 13.59 -6.01 -2.74
N MET A 15 13.76 -4.73 -3.09
CA MET A 15 12.77 -4.00 -3.88
C MET A 15 12.90 -4.41 -5.35
N VAL A 16 11.90 -5.13 -5.86
CA VAL A 16 11.96 -5.77 -7.20
C VAL A 16 11.65 -4.84 -8.36
N ARG A 17 11.07 -3.66 -8.09
CA ARG A 17 10.69 -2.68 -9.12
C ARG A 17 10.73 -1.26 -8.58
N GLU A 18 10.84 -0.28 -9.48
CA GLU A 18 10.69 1.12 -9.10
C GLU A 18 9.31 1.37 -8.47
N PRO A 19 9.23 2.12 -7.35
CA PRO A 19 7.96 2.44 -6.73
C PRO A 19 7.05 3.26 -7.63
N ILE A 20 5.77 2.93 -7.61
CA ILE A 20 4.76 3.57 -8.46
C ILE A 20 3.92 4.50 -7.58
N VAL A 21 3.67 5.72 -8.07
CA VAL A 21 2.73 6.64 -7.42
C VAL A 21 1.35 6.42 -7.99
N LEU A 22 0.41 6.08 -7.13
CA LEU A 22 -0.97 5.78 -7.47
C LEU A 22 -1.92 6.73 -6.72
N SER A 23 -3.11 6.94 -7.28
CA SER A 23 -4.19 7.58 -6.53
C SER A 23 -4.74 6.61 -5.48
N ALA A 24 -5.30 7.15 -4.39
CA ALA A 24 -6.00 6.34 -3.40
C ALA A 24 -7.08 5.43 -4.02
N ALA A 25 -7.81 5.91 -5.03
CA ALA A 25 -8.79 5.11 -5.75
C ALA A 25 -8.14 3.91 -6.49
N ALA A 26 -7.05 4.15 -7.22
CA ALA A 26 -6.34 3.09 -7.95
C ALA A 26 -5.75 2.03 -7.00
N VAL A 27 -5.25 2.44 -5.83
CA VAL A 27 -4.79 1.48 -4.80
C VAL A 27 -5.96 0.66 -4.26
N ARG A 28 -7.12 1.30 -4.02
CA ARG A 28 -8.32 0.60 -3.52
C ARG A 28 -8.81 -0.43 -4.54
N ASP A 29 -8.88 -0.06 -5.81
CA ASP A 29 -9.28 -0.95 -6.90
C ASP A 29 -8.31 -2.14 -7.03
N ALA A 30 -7.00 -1.89 -6.94
CA ALA A 30 -5.99 -2.95 -6.96
C ALA A 30 -6.12 -3.90 -5.77
N LEU A 31 -6.39 -3.39 -4.56
CA LEU A 31 -6.62 -4.21 -3.38
C LEU A 31 -7.91 -5.04 -3.49
N MET A 32 -8.98 -4.49 -4.06
CA MET A 32 -10.22 -5.24 -4.32
C MET A 32 -10.04 -6.37 -5.33
N LEU A 33 -9.03 -6.33 -6.20
CA LEU A 33 -8.72 -7.45 -7.11
C LEU A 33 -8.02 -8.62 -6.41
N VAL A 34 -7.37 -8.38 -5.26
CA VAL A 34 -6.61 -9.41 -4.52
C VAL A 34 -7.33 -9.87 -3.26
N THR A 35 -8.27 -9.10 -2.73
CA THR A 35 -9.07 -9.48 -1.56
C THR A 35 -10.46 -8.85 -1.59
N ASP A 36 -11.47 -9.65 -1.24
CA ASP A 36 -12.86 -9.19 -1.05
C ASP A 36 -13.09 -8.62 0.38
N ASN A 37 -12.05 -8.56 1.22
CA ASN A 37 -12.17 -8.09 2.60
C ASN A 37 -12.07 -6.55 2.66
N GLU A 38 -13.22 -5.87 2.55
CA GLU A 38 -13.30 -4.42 2.62
C GLU A 38 -12.78 -3.83 3.94
N ASP A 39 -12.98 -4.52 5.07
CA ASP A 39 -12.51 -4.06 6.38
C ASP A 39 -10.98 -3.97 6.42
N ARG A 40 -10.30 -4.97 5.85
CA ARG A 40 -8.83 -4.97 5.72
C ARG A 40 -8.35 -3.86 4.79
N ILE A 41 -9.05 -3.60 3.69
CA ILE A 41 -8.73 -2.48 2.80
C ILE A 41 -8.85 -1.16 3.57
N ASN A 42 -9.95 -0.96 4.30
CA ASN A 42 -10.15 0.25 5.10
C ASN A 42 -9.08 0.41 6.20
N GLU A 43 -8.64 -0.68 6.83
CA GLU A 43 -7.55 -0.69 7.80
C GLU A 43 -6.21 -0.23 7.18
N ILE A 44 -5.88 -0.71 5.97
CA ILE A 44 -4.67 -0.28 5.23
C ILE A 44 -4.72 1.23 5.00
N PHE A 45 -5.84 1.74 4.47
CA PHE A 45 -5.98 3.18 4.21
C PHE A 45 -5.94 4.02 5.49
N THR A 46 -6.56 3.53 6.57
CA THR A 46 -6.50 4.20 7.88
C THR A 46 -5.08 4.25 8.41
N THR A 47 -4.33 3.15 8.27
CA THR A 47 -2.94 3.06 8.69
C THR A 47 -2.05 4.01 7.88
N VAL A 48 -2.19 4.03 6.56
CA VAL A 48 -1.47 4.99 5.69
C VAL A 48 -1.79 6.43 6.06
N GLU A 49 -3.06 6.74 6.39
CA GLU A 49 -3.48 8.09 6.73
C GLU A 49 -2.92 8.57 8.09
N VAL A 50 -2.92 7.69 9.09
CA VAL A 50 -2.52 7.99 10.48
C VAL A 50 -1.02 7.86 10.70
N ALA A 51 -0.43 6.74 10.26
CA ALA A 51 0.98 6.42 10.46
C ALA A 51 1.88 6.88 9.31
N GLY A 52 1.31 7.25 8.17
CA GLY A 52 2.04 7.67 6.98
C GLY A 52 2.51 6.51 6.10
N ALA A 53 2.53 5.28 6.60
CA ALA A 53 2.87 4.09 5.83
C ALA A 53 2.20 2.82 6.36
N CYS A 54 1.98 1.83 5.48
CA CYS A 54 1.45 0.52 5.81
C CYS A 54 2.23 -0.57 5.08
N HIS A 55 2.67 -1.59 5.83
CA HIS A 55 3.35 -2.77 5.29
C HIS A 55 2.35 -3.91 5.17
N LEU A 56 2.32 -4.54 4.00
CA LEU A 56 1.67 -5.83 3.82
C LEU A 56 2.73 -6.91 3.77
N HIS A 57 2.57 -7.87 4.67
CA HIS A 57 3.40 -9.04 4.78
C HIS A 57 2.74 -10.22 4.08
N ASP A 58 3.54 -11.10 3.50
CA ASP A 58 3.09 -12.41 3.06
C ASP A 58 2.91 -13.39 4.24
N ASP A 59 2.59 -14.64 3.93
CA ASP A 59 2.33 -15.67 4.94
C ASP A 59 3.60 -16.05 5.73
N ASP A 60 4.79 -15.81 5.17
CA ASP A 60 6.08 -16.04 5.81
C ASP A 60 6.53 -14.83 6.67
N GLY A 61 5.78 -13.72 6.61
CA GLY A 61 6.02 -12.50 7.36
C GLY A 61 6.94 -11.50 6.64
N ASP A 62 7.37 -11.82 5.43
CA ASP A 62 8.21 -10.94 4.63
C ASP A 62 7.39 -9.81 4.03
N THR A 63 7.98 -8.62 3.97
CA THR A 63 7.29 -7.47 3.36
C THR A 63 7.11 -7.73 1.88
N GLN A 64 5.86 -7.73 1.42
CA GLN A 64 5.51 -7.89 0.01
C GLN A 64 5.17 -6.54 -0.63
N PHE A 65 4.43 -5.70 0.10
CA PHE A 65 4.06 -4.36 -0.35
C PHE A 65 4.25 -3.32 0.75
N LEU A 66 4.70 -2.14 0.36
CA LEU A 66 4.75 -0.96 1.21
C LEU A 66 3.96 0.17 0.56
N PHE A 67 2.97 0.69 1.27
CA PHE A 67 2.16 1.84 0.87
C PHE A 67 2.54 3.03 1.72
N GLU A 68 2.94 4.14 1.10
CA GLU A 68 3.37 5.36 1.77
C GLU A 68 2.53 6.55 1.33
N LYS A 69 2.12 7.37 2.30
CA LYS A 69 1.43 8.62 2.04
C LYS A 69 2.41 9.65 1.51
N MET A 70 2.13 10.18 0.32
CA MET A 70 2.95 11.22 -0.29
C MET A 70 2.36 12.60 0.04
N PHE A 71 3.15 13.45 0.71
CA PHE A 71 2.83 14.86 0.89
C PHE A 71 3.45 15.65 -0.27
N HIS A 72 2.61 16.36 -1.04
CA HIS A 72 3.13 17.38 -1.95
C HIS A 72 3.54 18.58 -1.10
N SER A 73 4.82 18.97 -1.18
CA SER A 73 5.34 20.20 -0.60
C SER A 73 5.22 21.36 -1.57
#